data_AF-A0A934WH95-F1
#
_entry.id   AF-A0A934WH95-F1
#
_cell.length_a   1.000
_cell.length_b   1.000
_cell.length_c   1.000
_cell.angle_alpha   90.00
_cell.angle_beta   90.00
_cell.angle_gamma   90.00
#
_symmetry.space_group_name_H-M   'P 1'
#
loop_
_entity.id
_entity.type
_entity.pdbx_description
1 polymer ?
#
loop_
_entity_poly.entity_id
_entity_poly.type
_entity_poly.pdbx_seq_one_letter_code
_entity_poly.pdbx_strand_id
1 'polypeptide(L)'
;MYGTDINLSLEVKGLGTTKITITDKSQNSLTLDVIVDYLTYNFVVVKHDILIVGGNLTENEKKAISEEYLTEIPVKVGGGYRFIFTDLWHSEGGEALIYTDKFGDNAIETTFEKGRIVHTPVYEIIINDVKRIFAYGSYVSPTKSDMIVPVALFEDITPIVKAKYPNAELVLSEQKIEPSTN
;
A
#
# COMPACT_ATOMS: atom_id res chain seq x y z
N MET A 1 11.34 40.79 31.90
CA MET A 1 10.30 39.81 32.25
C MET A 1 10.91 38.44 32.07
N TYR A 2 11.05 37.67 33.14
CA TYR A 2 11.43 36.26 33.03
C TYR A 2 10.18 35.50 32.58
N GLY A 3 10.17 35.03 31.33
CA GLY A 3 9.18 34.04 30.92
C GLY A 3 9.35 32.82 31.81
N THR A 4 8.30 32.39 32.47
CA THR A 4 8.31 31.10 33.18
C THR A 4 7.99 30.05 32.12
N ASP A 5 8.94 29.17 31.84
CA ASP A 5 8.73 28.09 30.88
C ASP A 5 7.65 27.14 31.43
N ILE A 6 6.63 26.86 30.61
CA ILE A 6 5.62 25.85 30.90
C ILE A 6 6.06 24.55 30.23
N ASN A 7 6.36 23.53 31.03
CA ASN A 7 6.62 22.18 30.55
C ASN A 7 5.32 21.38 30.58
N LEU A 8 4.87 20.90 29.43
CA LEU A 8 3.69 20.04 29.27
C LEU A 8 4.12 18.64 28.86
N SER A 9 3.58 17.61 29.52
CA SER A 9 3.77 16.20 29.13
C SER A 9 2.40 15.56 28.90
N LEU A 10 2.29 14.79 27.82
CA LEU A 10 1.07 14.10 27.42
C LEU A 10 1.32 12.61 27.40
N GLU A 11 0.36 11.85 27.93
CA GLU A 11 0.35 10.39 27.88
C GLU A 11 -0.79 9.94 26.97
N VAL A 12 -0.46 9.14 25.95
CA VAL A 12 -1.44 8.58 25.03
C VAL A 12 -2.10 7.36 25.67
N LYS A 13 -3.43 7.42 25.87
CA LYS A 13 -4.23 6.30 26.43
C LYS A 13 -5.03 5.53 25.38
N GLY A 14 -5.15 6.07 24.18
CA GLY A 14 -5.92 5.49 23.09
C GLY A 14 -6.02 6.47 21.92
N LEU A 15 -6.69 6.02 20.86
CA LEU A 15 -6.97 6.86 19.68
C LEU A 15 -7.94 7.98 20.04
N GLY A 16 -7.87 9.06 19.29
CA GLY A 16 -8.82 10.16 19.38
C GLY A 16 -8.21 11.52 19.09
N THR A 17 -9.09 12.51 19.09
CA THR A 17 -8.73 13.91 18.88
C THR A 17 -9.08 14.72 20.11
N THR A 18 -8.16 15.55 20.57
CA THR A 18 -8.42 16.50 21.66
C THR A 18 -7.79 17.84 21.36
N LYS A 19 -8.26 18.89 22.04
CA LYS A 19 -7.74 20.25 21.93
C LYS A 19 -7.29 20.73 23.29
N ILE A 20 -6.09 21.27 23.36
CA ILE A 20 -5.56 21.89 24.58
C ILE A 20 -5.53 23.39 24.32
N THR A 21 -6.34 24.14 25.05
CA THR A 21 -6.38 25.61 24.98
C THR A 21 -5.73 26.20 26.22
N ILE A 22 -4.75 27.06 26.01
CA ILE A 22 -4.05 27.81 27.06
C ILE A 22 -4.44 29.27 26.93
N THR A 23 -5.08 29.84 27.96
CA THR A 23 -5.54 31.23 27.98
C THR A 23 -4.77 32.03 29.03
N ASP A 24 -4.22 33.18 28.64
CA ASP A 24 -3.53 34.09 29.56
C ASP A 24 -4.52 34.98 30.33
N LYS A 25 -4.00 35.77 31.30
CA LYS A 25 -4.82 36.70 32.09
C LYS A 25 -5.43 37.84 31.26
N SER A 26 -4.89 38.10 30.07
CA SER A 26 -5.36 39.10 29.12
C SER A 26 -6.38 38.51 28.13
N GLN A 27 -6.81 37.25 28.32
CA GLN A 27 -7.73 36.50 27.46
C GLN A 27 -7.16 36.11 26.08
N ASN A 28 -5.85 36.22 25.87
CA ASN A 28 -5.21 35.66 24.67
C ASN A 28 -5.11 34.15 24.82
N SER A 29 -5.38 33.41 23.74
CA SER A 29 -5.38 31.95 23.78
C SER A 29 -4.48 31.33 22.70
N LEU A 30 -3.81 30.23 23.06
CA LEU A 30 -3.13 29.31 22.15
C LEU A 30 -3.87 27.97 22.18
N THR A 31 -4.06 27.34 21.01
CA THR A 31 -4.69 26.02 20.91
C THR A 31 -3.73 25.03 20.26
N LEU A 32 -3.55 23.88 20.90
CA LEU A 32 -2.85 22.72 20.36
C LEU A 32 -3.88 21.63 20.03
N ASP A 33 -4.02 21.31 18.75
CA ASP A 33 -4.80 20.16 18.30
C ASP A 33 -3.94 18.91 18.39
N VAL A 34 -4.40 17.91 19.15
CA VAL A 34 -3.72 16.63 19.35
C VAL A 34 -4.55 15.53 18.71
N ILE A 35 -3.96 14.81 17.77
CA ILE A 35 -4.58 13.68 17.06
C ILE A 35 -3.72 12.44 17.31
N VAL A 36 -4.34 11.41 17.87
CA VAL A 36 -3.77 10.08 17.98
C VAL A 36 -4.58 9.16 17.09
N ASP A 37 -3.96 8.64 16.04
CA ASP A 37 -4.61 7.77 15.08
C ASP A 37 -3.63 6.66 14.65
N TYR A 38 -4.15 5.64 13.98
CA TYR A 38 -3.31 4.64 13.34
C TYR A 38 -2.56 5.24 12.15
N LEU A 39 -1.31 4.81 11.97
CA LEU A 39 -0.61 5.05 10.72
C LEU A 39 -1.41 4.38 9.59
N THR A 40 -1.81 5.17 8.61
CA THR A 40 -2.63 4.70 7.49
C THR A 40 -1.95 5.03 6.16
N TYR A 41 -1.82 4.04 5.29
CA TYR A 41 -1.37 4.23 3.91
C TYR A 41 -2.50 3.94 2.94
N ASN A 42 -2.78 4.91 2.07
CA ASN A 42 -3.76 4.80 1.00
C ASN A 42 -3.04 4.76 -0.33
N PHE A 43 -3.36 3.79 -1.17
CA PHE A 43 -2.80 3.61 -2.50
C PHE A 43 -3.90 3.41 -3.53
N VAL A 44 -3.83 4.14 -4.64
CA VAL A 44 -4.68 3.92 -5.82
C VAL A 44 -3.86 3.23 -6.88
N VAL A 45 -4.44 2.21 -7.52
CA VAL A 45 -3.81 1.54 -8.65
C VAL A 45 -4.04 2.37 -9.91
N VAL A 46 -2.95 2.79 -10.55
CA VAL A 46 -3.01 3.68 -11.72
C VAL A 46 -2.64 2.97 -13.03
N LYS A 47 -1.95 1.83 -12.95
CA LYS A 47 -1.58 1.03 -14.12
C LYS A 47 -1.29 -0.40 -13.73
N HIS A 48 -1.58 -1.33 -14.64
CA HIS A 48 -1.14 -2.72 -14.56
C HIS A 48 -0.13 -3.04 -15.65
N ASP A 49 0.81 -3.94 -15.33
CA ASP A 49 1.67 -4.59 -16.31
C ASP A 49 1.96 -6.03 -15.89
N ILE A 50 2.47 -6.83 -16.82
CA ILE A 50 3.03 -8.16 -16.55
C ILE A 50 4.50 -8.14 -16.94
N LEU A 51 5.38 -8.39 -15.98
CA LEU A 51 6.80 -8.49 -16.20
C LEU A 51 7.19 -9.96 -16.38
N ILE A 52 7.83 -10.26 -17.51
CA ILE A 52 8.34 -11.59 -17.83
C ILE A 52 9.86 -11.49 -17.90
N VAL A 53 10.55 -12.21 -17.02
CA VAL A 53 12.01 -12.24 -16.94
C VAL A 53 12.52 -13.65 -17.20
N GLY A 54 13.46 -13.76 -18.15
CA GLY A 54 14.05 -15.04 -18.50
C GLY A 54 13.08 -15.98 -19.23
N GLY A 55 13.43 -17.26 -19.25
CA GLY A 55 12.68 -18.30 -19.95
C GLY A 55 12.88 -18.31 -21.48
N ASN A 56 12.72 -19.49 -22.08
CA ASN A 56 12.76 -19.67 -23.53
C ASN A 56 11.34 -19.53 -24.12
N LEU A 57 10.75 -18.35 -23.92
CA LEU A 57 9.43 -18.00 -24.44
C LEU A 57 9.56 -17.22 -25.74
N THR A 58 8.75 -17.59 -26.73
CA THR A 58 8.57 -16.81 -27.95
C THR A 58 7.86 -15.49 -27.66
N GLU A 59 8.01 -14.50 -28.53
CA GLU A 59 7.31 -13.22 -28.38
C GLU A 59 5.78 -13.36 -28.39
N ASN A 60 5.25 -14.33 -29.13
CA ASN A 60 3.83 -14.63 -29.14
C ASN A 60 3.36 -15.21 -27.79
N GLU A 61 4.16 -16.06 -27.14
CA GLU A 61 3.84 -16.57 -25.81
C GLU A 61 3.92 -15.47 -24.76
N LYS A 62 4.95 -14.61 -24.80
CA LYS A 62 5.04 -13.45 -23.91
C LYS A 62 3.81 -12.56 -24.03
N LYS A 63 3.41 -12.24 -25.28
CA LYS A 63 2.21 -11.44 -25.54
C LYS A 63 0.95 -12.12 -24.99
N ALA A 64 0.78 -13.43 -25.23
CA ALA A 64 -0.37 -14.19 -24.75
C ALA A 64 -0.43 -14.22 -23.21
N ILE A 65 0.71 -14.44 -22.54
CA ILE A 65 0.82 -14.40 -21.07
C ILE A 65 0.43 -12.99 -20.58
N SER A 66 1.00 -11.93 -21.15
CA SER A 66 0.67 -10.58 -20.74
C SER A 66 -0.81 -10.27 -20.91
N GLU A 67 -1.43 -10.62 -22.04
CA GLU A 67 -2.85 -10.35 -22.29
C GLU A 67 -3.78 -11.15 -21.36
N GLU A 68 -3.46 -12.42 -21.09
CA GLU A 68 -4.26 -13.30 -20.24
C GLU A 68 -4.19 -12.92 -18.76
N TYR A 69 -2.99 -12.71 -18.22
CA TYR A 69 -2.83 -12.52 -16.77
C TYR A 69 -3.03 -11.07 -16.32
N LEU A 70 -3.05 -10.11 -17.24
CA LEU A 70 -3.40 -8.72 -16.91
C LEU A 70 -4.86 -8.60 -16.44
N THR A 71 -5.76 -9.45 -16.94
CA THR A 71 -7.17 -9.46 -16.54
C THR A 71 -7.43 -10.17 -15.22
N GLU A 72 -6.47 -10.96 -14.74
CA GLU A 72 -6.57 -11.73 -13.49
C GLU A 72 -6.10 -10.94 -12.25
N ILE A 73 -5.55 -9.73 -12.45
CA ILE A 73 -5.11 -8.87 -11.35
C ILE A 73 -6.33 -8.44 -10.52
N PRO A 74 -6.35 -8.68 -9.20
CA PRO A 74 -7.57 -8.64 -8.40
C PRO A 74 -8.12 -7.22 -8.15
N VAL A 75 -7.26 -6.20 -8.18
CA VAL A 75 -7.65 -4.79 -7.99
C VAL A 75 -7.44 -4.08 -9.31
N LYS A 76 -8.49 -3.48 -9.87
CA LYS A 76 -8.46 -2.80 -11.17
C LYS A 76 -7.80 -1.43 -11.06
N VAL A 77 -7.37 -0.90 -12.21
CA VAL A 77 -7.00 0.51 -12.33
C VAL A 77 -8.17 1.40 -11.88
N GLY A 78 -7.89 2.33 -10.97
CA GLY A 78 -8.87 3.15 -10.27
C GLY A 78 -9.32 2.60 -8.91
N GLY A 79 -9.13 1.30 -8.67
CA GLY A 79 -9.24 0.66 -7.35
C GLY A 79 -8.05 1.00 -6.44
N GLY A 80 -7.92 0.30 -5.32
CA GLY A 80 -6.78 0.52 -4.44
C GLY A 80 -6.84 -0.18 -3.08
N TYR A 81 -5.93 0.26 -2.20
CA TYR A 81 -5.63 -0.36 -0.92
C TYR A 81 -5.58 0.71 0.17
N ARG A 82 -6.18 0.45 1.32
CA ARG A 82 -5.95 1.22 2.55
C ARG A 82 -5.40 0.27 3.60
N PHE A 83 -4.13 0.47 3.99
CA PHE A 83 -3.46 -0.29 5.05
C PHE A 83 -3.48 0.52 6.34
N ILE A 84 -4.08 -0.05 7.38
CA ILE A 84 -4.24 0.56 8.70
C ILE A 84 -3.36 -0.22 9.68
N PHE A 85 -2.25 0.37 10.11
CA PHE A 85 -1.29 -0.29 11.00
C PHE A 85 -1.78 -0.19 12.43
N THR A 86 -2.44 -1.26 12.90
CA THR A 86 -3.06 -1.30 14.23
C THR A 86 -2.06 -1.62 15.35
N ASP A 87 -0.89 -2.19 15.03
CA ASP A 87 0.25 -2.26 15.96
C ASP A 87 1.10 -0.99 15.86
N LEU A 88 0.86 -0.09 16.82
CA LEU A 88 1.53 1.21 16.95
C LEU A 88 3.06 1.14 17.10
N TRP A 89 3.60 0.00 17.55
CA TRP A 89 5.03 -0.10 17.91
C TRP A 89 5.86 -0.85 16.88
N HIS A 90 5.27 -1.83 16.19
CA HIS A 90 6.02 -2.70 15.29
C HIS A 90 5.68 -2.49 13.82
N SER A 91 4.50 -1.91 13.49
CA SER A 91 4.05 -1.75 12.10
C SER A 91 4.17 -3.04 11.27
N GLU A 92 3.97 -4.19 11.91
CA GLU A 92 4.14 -5.54 11.34
C GLU A 92 2.87 -6.09 10.70
N GLY A 93 1.76 -5.36 10.77
CA GLY A 93 0.48 -5.75 10.18
C GLY A 93 -0.65 -4.87 10.66
N GLY A 94 -1.87 -5.26 10.30
CA GLY A 94 -3.09 -4.63 10.77
C GLY A 94 -4.28 -4.93 9.89
N GLU A 95 -5.17 -3.95 9.77
CA GLU A 95 -6.38 -4.05 8.97
C GLU A 95 -6.14 -3.48 7.58
N ALA A 96 -6.81 -4.04 6.57
CA ALA A 96 -6.77 -3.53 5.21
C ALA A 96 -8.18 -3.42 4.62
N LEU A 97 -8.41 -2.33 3.88
CA LEU A 97 -9.58 -2.17 3.01
C LEU A 97 -9.12 -2.30 1.57
N ILE A 98 -9.69 -3.25 0.83
CA ILE A 98 -9.37 -3.53 -0.56
C ILE A 98 -10.52 -3.06 -1.43
N TYR A 99 -10.25 -2.09 -2.30
CA TYR A 99 -11.23 -1.50 -3.21
C TYR A 99 -10.98 -2.05 -4.61
N THR A 100 -11.69 -3.11 -5.01
CA THR A 100 -11.40 -3.83 -6.26
C THR A 100 -11.65 -3.00 -7.51
N ASP A 101 -12.67 -2.15 -7.52
CA ASP A 101 -13.10 -1.43 -8.73
C ASP A 101 -12.80 0.06 -8.67
N LYS A 102 -13.09 0.71 -7.54
CA LYS A 102 -12.89 2.14 -7.34
C LYS A 102 -12.50 2.46 -5.91
N PHE A 103 -11.39 3.15 -5.73
CA PHE A 103 -10.91 3.55 -4.42
C PHE A 103 -11.94 4.39 -3.67
N GLY A 104 -12.22 4.00 -2.42
CA GLY A 104 -13.19 4.66 -1.56
C GLY A 104 -14.64 4.16 -1.70
N ASP A 105 -14.90 3.16 -2.56
CA ASP A 105 -16.25 2.60 -2.77
C ASP A 105 -16.28 1.08 -2.54
N ASN A 106 -17.21 0.61 -1.71
CA ASN A 106 -17.44 -0.81 -1.39
C ASN A 106 -16.16 -1.64 -1.13
N ALA A 107 -15.51 -1.39 0.01
CA ALA A 107 -14.31 -2.13 0.38
C ALA A 107 -14.60 -3.59 0.77
N ILE A 108 -13.65 -4.46 0.44
CA ILE A 108 -13.47 -5.75 1.12
C ILE A 108 -12.61 -5.49 2.35
N GLU A 109 -13.17 -5.76 3.52
CA GLU A 109 -12.44 -5.72 4.80
C GLU A 109 -11.61 -6.99 4.96
N THR A 110 -10.34 -6.84 5.31
CA THR A 110 -9.41 -7.96 5.52
C THR A 110 -8.31 -7.55 6.50
N THR A 111 -7.41 -8.47 6.80
CA THR A 111 -6.19 -8.19 7.55
C THR A 111 -4.98 -8.36 6.66
N PHE A 112 -3.88 -7.73 7.04
CA PHE A 112 -2.59 -7.93 6.38
C PHE A 112 -1.47 -8.15 7.39
N GLU A 113 -0.48 -8.93 6.98
CA GLU A 113 0.81 -9.03 7.65
C GLU A 113 1.89 -8.40 6.77
N LYS A 114 2.82 -7.68 7.39
CA LYS A 114 3.97 -7.08 6.73
C LYS A 114 5.21 -7.91 7.05
N GLY A 115 5.75 -8.54 6.02
CA GLY A 115 7.00 -9.27 6.09
C GLY A 115 8.13 -8.60 5.34
N ARG A 116 9.22 -9.34 5.14
CA ARG A 116 10.31 -9.00 4.22
C ARG A 116 10.78 -10.25 3.48
N ILE A 117 10.99 -10.10 2.17
CA ILE A 117 11.77 -11.06 1.38
C ILE A 117 13.11 -10.40 1.08
N VAL A 118 14.17 -10.95 1.68
CA VAL A 118 15.52 -10.35 1.67
C VAL A 118 15.50 -8.92 2.23
N HIS A 119 15.37 -7.90 1.37
CA HIS A 119 15.30 -6.49 1.75
C HIS A 119 14.03 -5.79 1.23
N THR A 120 13.16 -6.52 0.54
CA THR A 120 11.92 -6.00 -0.04
C THR A 120 10.77 -6.18 0.96
N PRO A 121 10.07 -5.10 1.35
CA PRO A 121 8.85 -5.23 2.15
C PRO A 121 7.81 -6.04 1.38
N VAL A 122 7.13 -6.96 2.07
CA VAL A 122 6.02 -7.72 1.49
C VAL A 122 4.77 -7.56 2.34
N TYR A 123 3.62 -7.56 1.69
CA TYR A 123 2.30 -7.56 2.32
C TYR A 123 1.61 -8.87 1.98
N GLU A 124 1.27 -9.65 3.00
CA GLU A 124 0.42 -10.81 2.88
C GLU A 124 -1.03 -10.39 3.15
N ILE A 125 -1.91 -10.61 2.19
CA ILE A 125 -3.30 -10.12 2.22
C ILE A 125 -4.23 -11.22 1.70
N ILE A 126 -5.41 -11.37 2.30
CA ILE A 126 -6.47 -12.22 1.75
C ILE A 126 -7.42 -11.35 0.92
N ILE A 127 -7.55 -11.67 -0.38
CA ILE A 127 -8.47 -11.00 -1.31
C ILE A 127 -9.32 -12.08 -1.99
N ASN A 128 -10.65 -12.02 -1.82
CA ASN A 128 -11.59 -13.02 -2.34
C ASN A 128 -11.22 -14.45 -1.94
N ASP A 129 -10.95 -14.68 -0.65
CA ASP A 129 -10.52 -15.97 -0.06
C ASP A 129 -9.19 -16.52 -0.60
N VAL A 130 -8.45 -15.74 -1.40
CA VAL A 130 -7.13 -16.09 -1.90
C VAL A 130 -6.07 -15.30 -1.13
N LYS A 131 -5.15 -16.02 -0.48
CA LYS A 131 -3.94 -15.43 0.11
C LYS A 131 -3.01 -14.98 -1.01
N ARG A 132 -2.66 -13.71 -1.00
CA ARG A 132 -1.75 -13.06 -1.97
C ARG A 132 -0.59 -12.41 -1.23
N ILE A 133 0.58 -12.45 -1.85
CA ILE A 133 1.80 -11.86 -1.31
C ILE A 133 2.27 -10.81 -2.30
N PHE A 134 2.20 -9.54 -1.87
CA PHE A 134 2.62 -8.40 -2.67
C PHE A 134 3.95 -7.87 -2.18
N ALA A 135 4.99 -7.91 -3.01
CA ALA A 135 6.23 -7.20 -2.77
C ALA A 135 6.05 -5.72 -3.10
N TYR A 136 6.53 -4.82 -2.24
CA TYR A 136 6.52 -3.39 -2.48
C TYR A 136 7.89 -2.94 -3.00
N GLY A 137 7.93 -2.31 -4.16
CA GLY A 137 9.19 -1.88 -4.76
C GLY A 137 9.03 -0.80 -5.83
N SER A 138 10.15 -0.41 -6.43
CA SER A 138 10.17 0.52 -7.56
C SER A 138 9.55 -0.12 -8.79
N TYR A 139 8.63 0.59 -9.43
CA TYR A 139 7.99 0.18 -10.67
C TYR A 139 9.01 0.15 -11.83
N VAL A 140 8.99 -0.92 -12.63
CA VAL A 140 10.11 -1.29 -13.51
C VAL A 140 10.18 -0.45 -14.79
N SER A 141 9.08 0.19 -15.20
CA SER A 141 9.00 0.99 -16.43
C SER A 141 8.61 2.45 -16.17
N PRO A 142 9.42 3.25 -15.44
CA PRO A 142 9.16 4.67 -15.25
C PRO A 142 9.22 5.42 -16.57
N THR A 143 8.30 6.35 -16.75
CA THR A 143 8.27 7.30 -17.87
C THR A 143 9.07 8.55 -17.53
N LYS A 144 9.54 9.28 -18.54
CA LYS A 144 10.26 10.57 -18.34
C LYS A 144 9.42 11.63 -17.61
N SER A 145 8.10 11.45 -17.53
CA SER A 145 7.16 12.31 -16.82
C SER A 145 7.01 11.97 -15.32
N ASP A 146 7.53 10.82 -14.86
CA ASP A 146 7.46 10.46 -13.45
C ASP A 146 8.47 11.31 -12.65
N MET A 147 7.98 12.33 -11.94
CA MET A 147 8.81 13.25 -11.12
C MET A 147 9.37 12.58 -9.85
N ILE A 148 8.72 11.51 -9.40
CA ILE A 148 9.10 10.68 -8.25
C ILE A 148 9.25 9.25 -8.77
N VAL A 149 10.19 8.48 -8.21
CA VAL A 149 10.32 7.06 -8.55
C VAL A 149 8.97 6.36 -8.30
N PRO A 150 8.28 5.89 -9.36
CA PRO A 150 6.99 5.25 -9.19
C PRO A 150 7.18 3.94 -8.44
N VAL A 151 6.18 3.57 -7.64
CA VAL A 151 6.18 2.35 -6.84
C VAL A 151 5.09 1.41 -7.31
N ALA A 152 5.27 0.12 -7.06
CA ALA A 152 4.33 -0.91 -7.43
C ALA A 152 4.23 -2.01 -6.37
N LEU A 153 3.09 -2.69 -6.39
CA LEU A 153 2.89 -3.98 -5.74
C LEU A 153 3.10 -5.10 -6.76
N PHE A 154 3.99 -6.03 -6.44
CA PHE A 154 4.38 -7.16 -7.29
C PHE A 154 3.87 -8.46 -6.70
N GLU A 155 3.19 -9.29 -7.50
CA GLU A 155 2.82 -10.66 -7.11
C GLU A 155 3.52 -11.64 -8.05
N ASP A 156 4.15 -12.67 -7.48
CA ASP A 156 4.75 -13.77 -8.25
C ASP A 156 3.66 -14.73 -8.72
N ILE A 157 3.34 -14.64 -10.00
CA ILE A 157 2.34 -15.50 -10.66
C ILE A 157 3.00 -16.63 -11.47
N THR A 158 4.32 -16.79 -11.36
CA THR A 158 5.09 -17.83 -12.05
C THR A 158 4.49 -19.23 -11.87
N PRO A 159 4.07 -19.67 -10.66
CA PRO A 159 3.50 -21.00 -10.49
C PRO A 159 2.23 -21.23 -11.33
N ILE A 160 1.39 -20.19 -11.46
CA ILE A 160 0.15 -20.25 -12.24
C ILE A 160 0.48 -20.26 -13.72
N VAL A 161 1.37 -19.37 -14.16
CA VAL A 161 1.77 -19.26 -15.57
C VAL A 161 2.45 -20.54 -16.06
N LYS A 162 3.33 -21.14 -15.25
CA LYS A 162 4.05 -22.38 -15.59
C LYS A 162 3.13 -23.56 -15.88
N ALA A 163 1.90 -23.57 -15.35
CA ALA A 163 0.93 -24.63 -15.65
C ALA A 163 0.57 -24.69 -17.15
N LYS A 164 0.59 -23.53 -17.83
CA LYS A 164 0.26 -23.41 -19.27
C LYS A 164 1.48 -23.12 -20.14
N TYR A 165 2.49 -22.45 -19.59
CA TYR A 165 3.73 -22.07 -20.26
C TYR A 165 4.95 -22.60 -19.46
N PRO A 166 5.30 -23.89 -19.59
CA PRO A 166 6.32 -24.52 -18.74
C PRO A 166 7.72 -23.90 -18.84
N ASN A 167 8.02 -23.21 -19.94
CA ASN A 167 9.30 -22.53 -20.17
C ASN A 167 9.39 -21.15 -19.53
N ALA A 168 8.32 -20.64 -18.91
CA ALA A 168 8.36 -19.39 -18.16
C ALA A 168 9.30 -19.53 -16.96
N GLU A 169 10.15 -18.55 -16.71
CA GLU A 169 11.12 -18.61 -15.61
C GLU A 169 10.65 -17.81 -14.40
N LEU A 170 10.40 -16.51 -14.60
CA LEU A 170 9.80 -15.59 -13.64
C LEU A 170 8.75 -14.72 -14.33
N VAL A 171 7.54 -14.68 -13.78
CA VAL A 171 6.46 -13.81 -14.22
C VAL A 171 5.84 -13.11 -13.03
N LEU A 172 5.87 -11.79 -13.03
CA LEU A 172 5.31 -10.94 -11.99
C LEU A 172 4.14 -10.14 -12.55
N SER A 173 3.02 -10.09 -11.83
CA SER A 173 2.02 -9.05 -12.06
C SER A 173 2.42 -7.78 -11.31
N GLU A 174 2.33 -6.64 -11.98
CA GLU A 174 2.67 -5.34 -11.41
C GLU A 174 1.42 -4.46 -11.31
N GLN A 175 1.22 -3.86 -10.14
CA GLN A 175 0.24 -2.80 -9.93
C GLN A 175 0.98 -1.52 -9.58
N LYS A 176 1.14 -0.60 -10.54
CA LYS A 176 1.67 0.74 -10.26
C LYS A 176 0.68 1.45 -9.34
N ILE A 177 1.18 1.92 -8.20
CA ILE A 177 0.36 2.56 -7.17
C ILE A 177 0.83 3.98 -6.88
N GLU A 178 -0.11 4.84 -6.54
CA GLU A 178 0.13 6.22 -6.13
C GLU A 178 -0.50 6.50 -4.76
N PRO A 179 0.17 7.27 -3.87
CA PRO A 179 -0.42 7.67 -2.61
C PRO A 179 -1.70 8.48 -2.82
N SER A 180 -2.73 8.22 -2.01
CA SER A 180 -3.99 8.97 -2.00
C SER A 180 -4.21 9.65 -0.65
N THR A 181 -4.77 10.86 -0.66
CA THR A 181 -5.13 11.57 0.57
C THR A 181 -6.61 11.41 0.96
N ASN A 182 -7.37 10.62 0.19
CA ASN A 182 -8.80 10.38 0.42
C ASN A 182 -9.09 9.29 1.47
#